data_AF-A0A7X6V0F0-F1
#
_entry.id   AF-A0A7X6V0F0-F1
#
_cell.length_a   1.000
_cell.length_b   1.000
_cell.length_c   1.000
_cell.angle_alpha   90.00
_cell.angle_beta   90.00
_cell.angle_gamma   90.00
#
_symmetry.space_group_name_H-M   'P 1'
#
loop_
_entity.id
_entity.type
_entity.pdbx_description
1 polymer ?
#
loop_
_entity_poly.entity_id
_entity_poly.type
_entity_poly.pdbx_seq_one_letter_code
_entity_poly.pdbx_strand_id
1 'polypeptide(L)'
;MKIPQKIIDFLTSTSGIGVTSVLVATALWAIISTAISNEITVGNIPLTIQTAENWTVAEVSAQTVTVTFRGTRDDARHLSRDTVTATLDLRENVPEPEQKITLGPANILAPRKGRLESIKPNSITVRLDRTITKSVDLELDYHNILPEGYRMERYIITPASVEVTGPSRVVEGIQKIKTTSLDLDNRTRSINKRRLSLALDDYPGDIQVSHNIVTVDLPITELVHSNRYENLPIHVLVRTGERVRVNLDPDLASVTVKGKPKLLKSLSAEDICLYIDASGLDQPAVTRQPILAVLPDGLTLIQTEPSRVKIELKD
;
A
#
# COMPACT_ATOMS: atom_id res chain seq x y z
N MET A 1 -47.54 70.13 -2.79
CA MET A 1 -46.99 70.48 -1.46
C MET A 1 -46.23 71.79 -1.60
N LYS A 2 -46.69 72.88 -0.96
CA LYS A 2 -45.97 74.17 -0.95
C LYS A 2 -44.80 74.04 0.04
N ILE A 3 -43.57 74.08 -0.47
CA ILE A 3 -42.38 74.11 0.38
C ILE A 3 -42.39 75.48 1.10
N PRO A 4 -42.37 75.54 2.43
CA PRO A 4 -42.47 76.80 3.15
C PRO A 4 -41.23 77.67 2.90
N GLN A 5 -41.44 78.96 2.54
CA GLN A 5 -40.38 79.91 2.17
C GLN A 5 -39.26 80.03 3.21
N LYS A 6 -39.56 79.84 4.50
CA LYS A 6 -38.56 79.81 5.59
C LYS A 6 -37.48 78.74 5.41
N ILE A 7 -37.79 77.62 4.75
CA ILE A 7 -36.81 76.56 4.46
C ILE A 7 -35.85 77.03 3.36
N ILE A 8 -36.35 77.74 2.35
CA ILE A 8 -35.55 78.24 1.22
C ILE A 8 -34.61 79.37 1.66
N ASP A 9 -35.08 80.26 2.54
CA ASP A 9 -34.25 81.33 3.11
C ASP A 9 -33.16 80.80 4.07
N PHE A 10 -33.45 79.71 4.80
CA PHE A 10 -32.45 79.05 5.64
C PHE A 10 -31.38 78.35 4.80
N LEU A 11 -31.79 77.66 3.72
CA LEU A 11 -30.90 76.95 2.79
C LEU A 11 -29.92 77.87 2.05
N THR A 12 -30.23 79.17 1.91
CA THR A 12 -29.39 80.17 1.24
C THR A 12 -28.55 81.01 2.20
N SER A 13 -28.69 80.82 3.53
CA SER A 13 -27.83 81.43 4.53
C SER A 13 -26.44 80.76 4.60
N THR A 14 -25.42 81.51 5.04
CA THR A 14 -24.04 81.01 5.22
C THR A 14 -23.97 79.73 6.08
N SER A 15 -24.85 79.60 7.07
CA SER A 15 -24.94 78.41 7.92
C SER A 15 -25.74 77.26 7.29
N GLY A 16 -26.76 77.54 6.48
CA GLY A 16 -27.59 76.52 5.83
C GLY A 16 -26.93 75.83 4.63
N ILE A 17 -26.04 76.54 3.92
CA ILE A 17 -25.20 75.95 2.87
C ILE A 17 -24.28 74.88 3.46
N GLY A 18 -23.75 75.09 4.68
CA GLY A 18 -22.94 74.10 5.38
C GLY A 18 -23.72 72.84 5.77
N VAL A 19 -24.96 72.98 6.23
CA VAL A 19 -25.79 71.82 6.62
C VAL A 19 -26.19 70.99 5.41
N THR A 20 -26.56 71.63 4.31
CA THR A 20 -26.92 70.94 3.06
C THR A 20 -25.73 70.22 2.43
N SER A 21 -24.54 70.82 2.46
CA SER A 21 -23.35 70.16 1.92
C SER A 21 -23.00 68.90 2.69
N VAL A 22 -23.14 68.90 4.03
CA VAL A 22 -22.92 67.71 4.86
C VAL A 22 -23.95 66.64 4.54
N LEU A 23 -25.23 67.00 4.42
CA LEU A 23 -26.30 66.03 4.10
C LEU A 23 -26.08 65.38 2.73
N VAL A 24 -25.73 66.18 1.71
CA VAL A 24 -25.40 65.70 0.37
C VAL A 24 -24.13 64.85 0.39
N ALA A 25 -23.08 65.26 1.11
CA ALA A 25 -21.85 64.49 1.24
C ALA A 25 -22.09 63.14 1.94
N THR A 26 -22.96 63.09 2.95
CA THR A 26 -23.31 61.86 3.65
C THR A 26 -24.16 60.95 2.77
N ALA A 27 -25.10 61.52 2.01
CA ALA A 27 -25.90 60.77 1.04
C ALA A 27 -25.05 60.22 -0.10
N LEU A 28 -24.13 61.03 -0.66
CA LEU A 28 -23.18 60.59 -1.67
C LEU A 28 -22.22 59.54 -1.12
N TRP A 29 -21.68 59.72 0.10
CA TRP A 29 -20.85 58.73 0.77
C TRP A 29 -21.60 57.42 0.99
N ALA A 30 -22.88 57.46 1.40
CA ALA A 30 -23.72 56.28 1.56
C ALA A 30 -23.97 55.58 0.20
N ILE A 31 -24.31 56.35 -0.84
CA ILE A 31 -24.54 55.81 -2.20
C ILE A 31 -23.24 55.18 -2.73
N ILE A 32 -22.11 55.87 -2.62
CA ILE A 32 -20.81 55.41 -3.12
C ILE A 32 -20.32 54.20 -2.31
N SER A 33 -20.43 54.22 -0.98
CA SER A 33 -19.99 53.10 -0.13
C SER A 33 -20.84 51.84 -0.32
N THR A 34 -22.12 51.98 -0.67
CA THR A 34 -22.96 50.84 -1.07
C THR A 34 -22.68 50.34 -2.48
N ALA A 35 -22.17 51.21 -3.37
CA ALA A 35 -21.89 50.87 -4.77
C ALA A 35 -20.48 50.29 -5.00
N ILE A 36 -19.47 50.69 -4.22
CA ILE A 36 -18.09 50.16 -4.29
C ILE A 36 -17.98 48.92 -3.39
N SER A 37 -18.78 47.91 -3.69
CA SER A 37 -18.56 46.57 -3.13
C SER A 37 -17.39 45.92 -3.87
N ASN A 38 -16.41 45.39 -3.13
CA ASN A 38 -15.28 44.69 -3.73
C ASN A 38 -15.66 43.24 -4.05
N GLU A 39 -15.09 42.73 -5.15
CA GLU A 39 -15.10 41.30 -5.45
C GLU A 39 -14.10 40.59 -4.56
N ILE A 40 -14.57 39.58 -3.84
CA ILE A 40 -13.81 38.74 -2.93
C ILE A 40 -13.88 37.32 -3.48
N THR A 41 -12.78 36.85 -4.04
CA THR A 41 -12.70 35.51 -4.61
C THR A 41 -12.08 34.55 -3.60
N VAL A 42 -12.84 33.51 -3.23
CA VAL A 42 -12.42 32.44 -2.35
C VAL A 42 -12.30 31.16 -3.19
N GLY A 43 -11.07 30.69 -3.38
CA GLY A 43 -10.76 29.51 -4.21
C GLY A 43 -10.55 28.24 -3.40
N ASN A 44 -10.63 27.11 -4.12
CA ASN A 44 -10.36 25.74 -3.63
C ASN A 44 -11.21 25.35 -2.41
N ILE A 45 -12.49 25.70 -2.44
CA ILE A 45 -13.45 25.26 -1.43
C ILE A 45 -13.82 23.81 -1.74
N PRO A 46 -13.63 22.85 -0.82
CA PRO A 46 -14.01 21.47 -1.06
C PRO A 46 -15.53 21.34 -1.18
N LEU A 47 -16.00 20.59 -2.18
CA LEU A 47 -17.41 20.32 -2.37
C LEU A 47 -17.80 19.04 -1.62
N THR A 48 -18.67 19.17 -0.61
CA THR A 48 -19.24 18.02 0.10
C THR A 48 -20.58 17.64 -0.51
N ILE A 49 -20.71 16.39 -0.97
CA ILE A 49 -21.96 15.88 -1.54
C ILE A 49 -22.61 14.95 -0.51
N GLN A 50 -23.85 15.25 -0.13
CA GLN A 50 -24.66 14.41 0.74
C GLN A 50 -25.64 13.61 -0.12
N THR A 51 -25.56 12.28 -0.05
CA THR A 51 -26.39 11.37 -0.84
C THR A 51 -27.43 10.67 0.03
N ALA A 52 -28.47 10.11 -0.60
CA ALA A 52 -29.45 9.26 0.06
C ALA A 52 -28.83 7.95 0.58
N GLU A 53 -29.53 7.29 1.50
CA GLU A 53 -29.13 5.97 1.99
C GLU A 53 -28.95 4.99 0.81
N ASN A 54 -27.84 4.25 0.79
CA ASN A 54 -27.42 3.31 -0.26
C ASN A 54 -26.92 3.92 -1.58
N TRP A 55 -26.63 5.21 -1.65
CA TRP A 55 -26.01 5.85 -2.81
C TRP A 55 -24.68 6.50 -2.47
N THR A 56 -23.71 6.39 -3.37
CA THR A 56 -22.40 7.05 -3.23
C THR A 56 -21.99 7.71 -4.54
N VAL A 57 -21.08 8.68 -4.43
CA VAL A 57 -20.53 9.40 -5.56
C VAL A 57 -19.45 8.55 -6.20
N ALA A 58 -19.72 8.05 -7.42
CA ALA A 58 -18.75 7.32 -8.20
C ALA A 58 -17.73 8.27 -8.84
N GLU A 59 -18.21 9.39 -9.39
CA GLU A 59 -17.38 10.36 -10.09
C GLU A 59 -17.98 11.76 -9.99
N VAL A 60 -17.11 12.77 -9.89
CA VAL A 60 -17.50 14.17 -9.96
C VAL A 60 -16.55 14.95 -10.86
N SER A 61 -17.11 15.79 -11.72
CA SER A 61 -16.32 16.64 -12.63
C SER A 61 -15.44 17.69 -11.94
N ALA A 62 -15.76 18.08 -10.70
CA ALA A 62 -14.98 19.01 -9.90
C ALA A 62 -15.12 18.73 -8.40
N GLN A 63 -14.00 18.48 -7.73
CA GLN A 63 -13.95 18.27 -6.27
C GLN A 63 -13.86 19.58 -5.48
N THR A 64 -13.49 20.67 -6.15
CA THR A 64 -13.38 22.00 -5.53
C THR A 64 -14.08 23.05 -6.36
N VAL A 65 -14.59 24.08 -5.68
CA VAL A 65 -15.27 25.22 -6.29
C VAL A 65 -14.60 26.51 -5.87
N THR A 66 -14.62 27.49 -6.78
CA THR A 66 -14.21 28.86 -6.51
C THR A 66 -15.45 29.73 -6.46
N VAL A 67 -15.57 30.52 -5.40
CA VAL A 67 -16.74 31.33 -5.14
C VAL A 67 -16.33 32.80 -5.06
N THR A 68 -16.99 33.64 -5.85
CA THR A 68 -16.79 35.09 -5.80
C THR A 68 -17.98 35.73 -5.09
N PHE A 69 -17.68 36.46 -4.04
CA PHE A 69 -18.63 37.25 -3.27
C PHE A 69 -18.43 38.72 -3.55
N ARG A 70 -19.52 39.47 -3.45
CA ARG A 70 -19.53 40.93 -3.51
C ARG A 70 -19.80 41.46 -2.10
N GLY A 71 -18.86 42.21 -1.54
CA GLY A 71 -18.92 42.60 -0.13
C GLY A 71 -18.05 43.80 0.24
N THR A 72 -18.14 44.19 1.51
CA THR A 72 -17.35 45.28 2.10
C THR A 72 -15.93 44.80 2.45
N ARG A 73 -15.04 45.74 2.80
CA ARG A 73 -13.69 45.41 3.30
C ARG A 73 -13.73 44.56 4.58
N ASP A 74 -14.80 44.65 5.37
CA ASP A 74 -14.96 43.83 6.58
C ASP A 74 -15.30 42.37 6.25
N ASP A 75 -16.12 42.16 5.21
CA ASP A 75 -16.48 40.81 4.74
C ASP A 75 -15.25 40.07 4.21
N ALA A 76 -14.36 40.77 3.49
CA ALA A 76 -13.11 40.20 2.96
C ALA A 76 -12.18 39.63 4.05
N ARG A 77 -12.26 40.14 5.28
CA ARG A 77 -11.44 39.65 6.41
C ARG A 77 -11.96 38.35 7.02
N HIS A 78 -13.24 38.05 6.81
CA HIS A 78 -13.92 36.91 7.44
C HIS A 78 -14.35 35.84 6.41
N LEU A 79 -14.26 36.14 5.12
CA LEU A 79 -14.50 35.20 4.03
C LEU A 79 -13.18 34.55 3.60
N SER A 80 -12.84 33.45 4.25
CA SER A 80 -11.69 32.59 3.92
C SER A 80 -12.16 31.17 3.59
N ARG A 81 -11.26 30.35 3.04
CA ARG A 81 -11.55 28.95 2.67
C ARG A 81 -12.15 28.14 3.82
N ASP A 82 -11.72 28.41 5.05
CA ASP A 82 -12.14 27.64 6.23
C ASP A 82 -13.54 28.03 6.72
N THR A 83 -14.03 29.20 6.29
CA THR A 83 -15.33 29.73 6.72
C THR A 83 -16.43 29.49 5.70
N VAL A 84 -16.10 29.25 4.44
CA VAL A 84 -17.07 29.04 3.36
C VAL A 84 -17.16 27.55 3.08
N THR A 85 -18.36 26.98 3.24
CA THR A 85 -18.62 25.55 3.00
C THR A 85 -19.49 25.40 1.75
N ALA A 86 -19.12 24.49 0.85
CA ALA A 86 -19.93 24.13 -0.30
C ALA A 86 -20.56 22.76 -0.07
N THR A 87 -21.89 22.70 0.01
CA THR A 87 -22.64 21.46 0.27
C THR A 87 -23.73 21.27 -0.77
N LEU A 88 -23.74 20.09 -1.37
CA LEU A 88 -24.76 19.67 -2.30
C LEU A 88 -25.56 18.51 -1.70
N ASP A 89 -26.83 18.76 -1.43
CA ASP A 89 -27.74 17.76 -0.89
C ASP A 89 -28.53 17.08 -2.02
N LEU A 90 -28.35 15.77 -2.16
CA LEU A 90 -28.98 14.90 -3.16
C LEU A 90 -29.88 13.84 -2.51
N ARG A 91 -30.30 14.03 -1.25
CA ARG A 91 -31.14 13.06 -0.53
C ARG A 91 -32.58 13.00 -1.04
N GLU A 92 -33.15 14.14 -1.41
CA GLU A 92 -34.58 14.25 -1.77
C GLU A 92 -34.86 13.99 -3.25
N ASN A 93 -33.83 14.04 -4.11
CA ASN A 93 -33.98 13.90 -5.55
C ASN A 93 -33.41 12.54 -5.99
N VAL A 94 -34.30 11.57 -6.26
CA VAL A 94 -33.93 10.21 -6.67
C VAL A 94 -33.03 10.28 -7.91
N PRO A 95 -31.77 9.83 -7.84
CA PRO A 95 -30.79 10.21 -8.85
C PRO A 95 -30.92 9.39 -10.12
N GLU A 96 -30.91 10.09 -11.25
CA GLU A 96 -30.40 9.51 -12.49
C GLU A 96 -28.92 9.15 -12.28
N PRO A 97 -28.42 8.06 -12.90
CA PRO A 97 -27.04 7.59 -12.70
C PRO A 97 -25.98 8.64 -13.03
N GLU A 98 -26.30 9.57 -13.93
CA GLU A 98 -25.45 10.67 -14.32
C GLU A 98 -26.32 11.92 -14.50
N GLN A 99 -26.04 12.95 -13.72
CA GLN A 99 -26.81 14.19 -13.78
C GLN A 99 -25.92 15.41 -13.70
N LYS A 100 -26.29 16.42 -14.49
CA LYS A 100 -25.65 17.74 -14.49
C LYS A 100 -26.40 18.65 -13.54
N ILE A 101 -25.74 19.04 -12.46
CA ILE A 101 -26.31 19.86 -11.40
C ILE A 101 -25.71 21.26 -11.47
N THR A 102 -26.55 22.27 -11.36
CA THR A 102 -26.11 23.67 -11.30
C THR A 102 -26.03 24.10 -9.84
N LEU A 103 -24.85 24.48 -9.38
CA LEU A 103 -24.61 25.00 -8.04
C LEU A 103 -25.17 26.41 -7.93
N GLY A 104 -26.01 26.63 -6.91
CA GLY A 104 -26.62 27.91 -6.62
C GLY A 104 -26.24 28.47 -5.25
N PRO A 105 -26.82 29.62 -4.86
CA PRO A 105 -26.61 30.22 -3.54
C PRO A 105 -26.99 29.30 -2.38
N ALA A 106 -27.97 28.41 -2.56
CA ALA A 106 -28.40 27.46 -1.54
C ALA A 106 -27.32 26.41 -1.20
N ASN A 107 -26.35 26.20 -2.08
CA ASN A 107 -25.28 25.22 -1.89
C ASN A 107 -24.04 25.81 -1.20
N ILE A 108 -24.01 27.12 -0.95
CA ILE A 108 -22.86 27.80 -0.35
C ILE A 108 -23.28 28.35 1.01
N LEU A 109 -22.69 27.81 2.07
CA LEU A 109 -22.84 28.32 3.43
C LEU A 109 -21.67 29.26 3.74
N ALA A 110 -21.99 30.51 4.06
CA ALA A 110 -21.01 31.51 4.46
C ALA A 110 -21.50 32.23 5.74
N PRO A 111 -20.60 32.62 6.65
CA PRO A 111 -20.96 33.17 7.95
C PRO A 111 -21.65 34.55 7.90
N ARG A 112 -21.57 35.27 6.76
CA ARG A 112 -22.18 36.60 6.59
C ARG A 112 -22.84 36.78 5.23
N LYS A 113 -23.70 37.81 5.15
CA LYS A 113 -24.50 38.25 3.98
C LYS A 113 -23.67 38.79 2.80
N GLY A 114 -22.46 38.29 2.57
CA GLY A 114 -21.75 38.56 1.32
C GLY A 114 -22.64 38.11 0.18
N ARG A 115 -22.95 39.01 -0.77
CA ARG A 115 -23.82 38.65 -1.90
C ARG A 115 -23.01 37.75 -2.81
N LEU A 116 -23.43 36.48 -2.93
CA LEU A 116 -22.83 35.57 -3.89
C LEU A 116 -22.98 36.14 -5.31
N GLU A 117 -21.87 36.29 -6.01
CA GLU A 117 -21.83 36.82 -7.37
C GLU A 117 -21.65 35.72 -8.40
N SER A 118 -20.66 34.83 -8.20
CA SER A 118 -20.47 33.70 -9.10
C SER A 118 -19.85 32.50 -8.40
N ILE A 119 -20.12 31.32 -8.95
CA ILE A 119 -19.50 30.04 -8.58
C ILE A 119 -18.82 29.51 -9.84
N LYS A 120 -17.59 29.01 -9.70
CA LYS A 120 -16.82 28.40 -10.80
C LYS A 120 -16.23 27.06 -10.35
N PRO A 121 -16.57 25.94 -11.01
CA PRO A 121 -17.63 25.80 -12.01
C PRO A 121 -19.02 25.94 -11.37
N ASN A 122 -19.96 26.61 -12.06
CA ASN A 122 -21.36 26.71 -11.60
C ASN A 122 -22.18 25.47 -11.96
N SER A 123 -21.63 24.56 -12.76
CA SER A 123 -22.30 23.32 -13.12
C SER A 123 -21.31 22.17 -13.04
N ILE A 124 -21.75 21.12 -12.36
CA ILE A 124 -20.97 19.92 -12.12
C ILE A 124 -21.76 18.72 -12.62
N THR A 125 -21.09 17.80 -13.29
CA THR A 125 -21.63 16.48 -13.54
C THR A 125 -21.28 15.60 -12.34
N VAL A 126 -22.31 14.98 -11.76
CA VAL A 126 -22.18 14.00 -10.67
C VAL A 126 -22.70 12.68 -11.20
N ARG A 127 -21.89 11.63 -11.03
CA ARG A 127 -22.28 10.25 -11.31
C ARG A 127 -22.49 9.52 -10.01
N LEU A 128 -23.68 8.94 -9.85
CA LEU A 128 -24.10 8.27 -8.62
C LEU A 128 -24.30 6.78 -8.89
N ASP A 129 -23.73 5.98 -8.01
CA ASP A 129 -23.87 4.53 -8.04
C ASP A 129 -24.47 4.04 -6.71
N ARG A 130 -25.04 2.83 -6.74
CA ARG A 130 -25.47 2.15 -5.52
C ARG A 130 -24.26 1.82 -4.68
N THR A 131 -24.38 2.02 -3.38
CA THR A 131 -23.40 1.56 -2.41
C THR A 131 -23.63 0.08 -2.16
N ILE A 132 -22.61 -0.73 -2.38
CA ILE A 132 -22.64 -2.16 -2.06
C ILE A 132 -21.47 -2.50 -1.14
N THR A 133 -21.63 -3.58 -0.39
CA THR A 133 -20.55 -4.19 0.40
C THR A 133 -20.24 -5.57 -0.16
N LYS A 134 -18.97 -5.85 -0.42
CA LYS A 134 -18.48 -7.13 -0.95
C LYS A 134 -17.29 -7.61 -0.11
N SER A 135 -17.27 -8.90 0.23
CA SER A 135 -16.07 -9.53 0.78
C SER A 135 -15.08 -9.81 -0.35
N VAL A 136 -13.86 -9.29 -0.22
CA VAL A 136 -12.81 -9.38 -1.22
C VAL A 136 -11.55 -9.99 -0.61
N ASP A 137 -10.94 -10.95 -1.33
CA ASP A 137 -9.72 -11.62 -0.90
C ASP A 137 -8.49 -10.72 -1.05
N LEU A 138 -7.51 -10.92 -0.18
CA LEU A 138 -6.27 -10.16 -0.18
C LEU A 138 -5.14 -10.90 -0.89
N GLU A 139 -4.28 -10.12 -1.54
CA GLU A 139 -3.07 -10.61 -2.20
C GLU A 139 -1.85 -9.84 -1.72
N LEU A 140 -0.77 -10.58 -1.46
CA LEU A 140 0.50 -9.96 -1.11
C LEU A 140 1.15 -9.42 -2.37
N ASP A 141 1.41 -8.11 -2.40
CA ASP A 141 2.25 -7.53 -3.44
C ASP A 141 3.69 -7.48 -2.93
N TYR A 142 4.63 -7.96 -3.75
CA TYR A 142 6.04 -7.97 -3.42
C TYR A 142 6.87 -7.76 -4.66
N HIS A 143 8.05 -7.18 -4.48
CA HIS A 143 9.02 -6.93 -5.54
C HIS A 143 10.39 -7.46 -5.14
N ASN A 144 11.28 -7.55 -6.14
CA ASN A 144 12.57 -8.25 -6.07
C ASN A 144 12.41 -9.76 -5.83
N ILE A 145 13.52 -10.49 -6.03
CA ILE A 145 13.59 -11.93 -5.80
C ILE A 145 14.44 -12.21 -4.57
N LEU A 146 14.12 -13.30 -3.88
CA LEU A 146 14.97 -13.79 -2.80
C LEU A 146 16.36 -14.19 -3.35
N PRO A 147 17.42 -14.11 -2.53
CA PRO A 147 18.75 -14.58 -2.90
C PRO A 147 18.77 -16.05 -3.35
N GLU A 148 19.77 -16.41 -4.17
CA GLU A 148 19.97 -17.81 -4.58
C GLU A 148 20.08 -18.73 -3.35
N GLY A 149 19.39 -19.86 -3.40
CA GLY A 149 19.34 -20.81 -2.28
C GLY A 149 18.25 -20.53 -1.27
N TYR A 150 17.37 -19.55 -1.48
CA TYR A 150 16.18 -19.33 -0.63
C TYR A 150 14.90 -19.44 -1.45
N ARG A 151 13.83 -19.83 -0.76
CA ARG A 151 12.48 -19.90 -1.31
C ARG A 151 11.48 -19.34 -0.31
N MET A 152 10.45 -18.69 -0.84
CA MET A 152 9.25 -18.33 -0.08
C MET A 152 8.31 -19.54 -0.03
N GLU A 153 7.88 -19.90 1.17
CA GLU A 153 6.76 -20.83 1.34
C GLU A 153 5.42 -20.10 1.15
N ARG A 154 4.30 -20.80 1.33
CA ARG A 154 2.98 -20.16 1.30
C ARG A 154 2.88 -19.07 2.37
N TYR A 155 2.62 -17.84 1.94
CA TYR A 155 2.36 -16.72 2.85
C TYR A 155 0.93 -16.77 3.40
N ILE A 156 0.73 -16.11 4.55
CA ILE A 156 -0.57 -15.98 5.22
C ILE A 156 -0.83 -14.50 5.46
N ILE A 157 -2.00 -14.03 5.05
CA ILE A 157 -2.49 -12.68 5.34
C ILE A 157 -3.63 -12.80 6.36
N THR A 158 -3.56 -12.00 7.42
CA THR A 158 -4.57 -11.96 8.48
C THR A 158 -5.10 -10.53 8.63
N PRO A 159 -6.41 -10.29 8.39
CA PRO A 159 -7.41 -11.23 7.86
C PRO A 159 -7.14 -11.63 6.40
N ALA A 160 -7.68 -12.77 5.94
CA ALA A 160 -7.47 -13.25 4.55
C ALA A 160 -8.34 -12.53 3.52
N SER A 161 -9.47 -11.98 3.96
CA SER A 161 -10.38 -11.16 3.17
C SER A 161 -10.84 -9.95 3.99
N VAL A 162 -11.31 -8.93 3.31
CA VAL A 162 -11.88 -7.72 3.92
C VAL A 162 -13.20 -7.38 3.25
N GLU A 163 -14.11 -6.81 4.03
CA GLU A 163 -15.30 -6.17 3.47
C GLU A 163 -14.92 -4.82 2.86
N VAL A 164 -15.39 -4.62 1.63
CA VAL A 164 -15.15 -3.45 0.80
C VAL A 164 -16.50 -2.82 0.49
N THR A 165 -16.67 -1.55 0.84
CA THR A 165 -17.90 -0.78 0.64
C THR A 165 -17.62 0.39 -0.29
N GLY A 166 -18.45 0.59 -1.30
CA GLY A 166 -18.26 1.66 -2.27
C GLY A 166 -19.21 1.59 -3.47
N PRO A 167 -18.92 2.34 -4.55
CA PRO A 167 -19.70 2.35 -5.78
C PRO A 167 -19.81 0.95 -6.40
N SER A 168 -21.03 0.50 -6.72
CA SER A 168 -21.29 -0.87 -7.18
C SER A 168 -20.45 -1.27 -8.39
N ARG A 169 -20.33 -0.38 -9.37
CA ARG A 169 -19.53 -0.64 -10.59
C ARG A 169 -18.05 -0.86 -10.28
N VAL A 170 -17.51 -0.15 -9.29
CA VAL A 170 -16.11 -0.28 -8.89
C VAL A 170 -15.94 -1.57 -8.09
N VAL A 171 -16.72 -1.74 -7.02
CA VAL A 171 -16.61 -2.87 -6.08
C VAL A 171 -16.90 -4.22 -6.75
N GLU A 172 -17.84 -4.29 -7.70
CA GLU A 172 -18.13 -5.51 -8.46
C GLU A 172 -16.90 -5.98 -9.26
N GLY A 173 -16.15 -5.04 -9.83
CA GLY A 173 -14.93 -5.31 -10.60
C GLY A 173 -13.72 -5.75 -9.76
N ILE A 174 -13.75 -5.55 -8.44
CA ILE A 174 -12.64 -5.92 -7.56
C ILE A 174 -12.69 -7.43 -7.30
N GLN A 175 -11.68 -8.15 -7.81
CA GLN A 175 -11.50 -9.58 -7.52
C GLN A 175 -10.63 -9.82 -6.30
N LYS A 176 -9.53 -9.08 -6.19
CA LYS A 176 -8.60 -9.10 -5.08
C LYS A 176 -8.09 -7.70 -4.80
N ILE A 177 -7.70 -7.44 -3.54
CA ILE A 177 -7.00 -6.22 -3.14
C ILE A 177 -5.57 -6.55 -2.77
N LYS A 178 -4.65 -5.78 -3.33
CA LYS A 178 -3.23 -5.91 -3.03
C LYS A 178 -2.84 -5.14 -1.78
N THR A 179 -1.83 -5.64 -1.09
CA THR A 179 -1.13 -4.89 -0.03
C THR A 179 -0.11 -3.92 -0.63
N THR A 180 0.37 -2.98 0.18
CA THR A 180 1.56 -2.17 -0.16
C THR A 180 2.75 -3.09 -0.41
N SER A 181 3.50 -2.82 -1.49
CA SER A 181 4.57 -3.69 -1.96
C SER A 181 5.62 -3.99 -0.88
N LEU A 182 5.91 -5.27 -0.70
CA LEU A 182 6.93 -5.78 0.23
C LEU A 182 8.24 -6.06 -0.51
N ASP A 183 9.33 -5.46 -0.05
CA ASP A 183 10.67 -5.70 -0.60
C ASP A 183 11.29 -7.00 -0.05
N LEU A 184 11.71 -7.87 -0.97
CA LEU A 184 12.35 -9.14 -0.69
C LEU A 184 13.87 -9.15 -0.93
N ASP A 185 14.47 -8.02 -1.33
CA ASP A 185 15.90 -7.98 -1.66
C ASP A 185 16.79 -8.39 -0.47
N ASN A 186 17.77 -9.25 -0.76
CA ASN A 186 18.73 -9.78 0.21
C ASN A 186 18.11 -10.40 1.48
N ARG A 187 16.81 -10.76 1.45
CA ARG A 187 16.11 -11.35 2.59
C ARG A 187 16.38 -12.85 2.71
N THR A 188 16.84 -13.27 3.88
CA THR A 188 17.11 -14.67 4.22
C THR A 188 16.33 -15.19 5.42
N ARG A 189 15.61 -14.29 6.11
CA ARG A 189 14.84 -14.61 7.33
C ARG A 189 13.34 -14.45 7.07
N SER A 190 12.56 -15.37 7.61
CA SER A 190 11.10 -15.30 7.61
C SER A 190 10.59 -13.98 8.20
N ILE A 191 9.51 -13.48 7.59
CA ILE A 191 8.81 -12.29 8.05
C ILE A 191 7.62 -12.76 8.88
N ASN A 192 7.57 -12.32 10.13
CA ASN A 192 6.50 -12.68 11.04
C ASN A 192 5.74 -11.42 11.44
N LYS A 193 4.42 -11.48 11.31
CA LYS A 193 3.47 -10.45 11.71
C LYS A 193 3.79 -9.05 11.17
N ARG A 194 4.21 -8.95 9.91
CA ARG A 194 4.47 -7.66 9.28
C ARG A 194 3.17 -6.94 9.00
N ARG A 195 3.04 -5.70 9.47
CA ARG A 195 1.89 -4.84 9.19
C ARG A 195 2.08 -4.16 7.84
N LEU A 196 1.14 -4.36 6.92
CA LEU A 196 1.07 -3.70 5.61
C LEU A 196 -0.29 -3.04 5.45
N SER A 197 -0.32 -1.93 4.71
CA SER A 197 -1.58 -1.28 4.34
C SER A 197 -2.13 -1.89 3.04
N LEU A 198 -3.40 -1.70 2.74
CA LEU A 198 -3.96 -2.04 1.43
C LEU A 198 -3.66 -0.94 0.42
N ALA A 199 -3.36 -1.33 -0.82
CA ALA A 199 -3.13 -0.40 -1.93
C ALA A 199 -4.49 0.02 -2.52
N LEU A 200 -5.16 0.95 -1.83
CA LEU A 200 -6.50 1.44 -2.22
C LEU A 200 -6.44 2.50 -3.33
N ASP A 201 -5.29 3.14 -3.52
CA ASP A 201 -5.08 4.22 -4.51
C ASP A 201 -5.27 3.75 -5.96
N ASP A 202 -5.18 2.44 -6.21
CA ASP A 202 -5.40 1.83 -7.53
C ASP A 202 -6.88 1.79 -7.95
N TYR A 203 -7.80 2.04 -7.02
CA TYR A 203 -9.25 1.96 -7.26
C TYR A 203 -9.89 3.35 -7.29
N PRO A 204 -10.63 3.70 -8.36
CA PRO A 204 -11.29 5.00 -8.45
C PRO A 204 -12.51 5.07 -7.52
N GLY A 205 -12.78 6.27 -7.00
CA GLY A 205 -13.92 6.55 -6.14
C GLY A 205 -13.64 6.37 -4.64
N ASP A 206 -14.59 6.75 -3.81
CA ASP A 206 -14.47 6.63 -2.35
C ASP A 206 -14.82 5.21 -1.90
N ILE A 207 -13.78 4.40 -1.67
CA ILE A 207 -13.90 3.01 -1.21
C ILE A 207 -13.49 2.94 0.26
N GLN A 208 -14.36 2.32 1.06
CA GLN A 208 -14.12 2.04 2.46
C GLN A 208 -13.84 0.55 2.65
N VAL A 209 -12.88 0.24 3.51
CA VAL A 209 -12.53 -1.13 3.86
C VAL A 209 -12.64 -1.35 5.36
N SER A 210 -13.16 -2.52 5.76
CA SER A 210 -13.26 -2.91 7.17
C SER A 210 -11.91 -2.90 7.90
N HIS A 211 -10.83 -3.29 7.20
CA HIS A 211 -9.46 -3.31 7.73
C HIS A 211 -8.49 -2.80 6.66
N ASN A 212 -7.90 -1.62 6.87
CA ASN A 212 -6.87 -1.10 5.98
C ASN A 212 -5.46 -1.66 6.30
N ILE A 213 -5.23 -2.09 7.54
CA ILE A 213 -3.95 -2.64 7.97
C ILE A 213 -4.10 -4.13 8.22
N VAL A 214 -3.29 -4.92 7.54
CA VAL A 214 -3.28 -6.38 7.65
C VAL A 214 -1.92 -6.88 8.10
N THR A 215 -1.91 -8.10 8.63
CA THR A 215 -0.72 -8.75 9.15
C THR A 215 -0.30 -9.87 8.21
N VAL A 216 0.95 -9.86 7.78
CA VAL A 216 1.51 -10.83 6.84
C VAL A 216 2.59 -11.67 7.53
N ASP A 217 2.43 -12.98 7.40
CA ASP A 217 3.42 -14.00 7.76
C ASP A 217 3.93 -14.63 6.46
N LEU A 218 5.24 -14.50 6.22
CA LEU A 218 5.92 -14.96 5.01
C LEU A 218 7.11 -15.81 5.44
N PRO A 219 6.94 -17.15 5.50
CA PRO A 219 8.02 -18.05 5.84
C PRO A 219 9.01 -18.14 4.68
N ILE A 220 10.29 -17.99 4.99
CA ILE A 220 11.40 -18.14 4.06
C ILE A 220 12.24 -19.32 4.50
N THR A 221 12.47 -20.27 3.60
CA THR A 221 13.25 -21.49 3.85
C THR A 221 14.48 -21.52 2.94
N GLU A 222 15.55 -22.15 3.44
CA GLU A 222 16.75 -22.40 2.64
C GLU A 222 16.51 -23.62 1.76
N LEU A 223 16.71 -23.46 0.46
CA LEU A 223 16.70 -24.54 -0.51
C LEU A 223 17.89 -25.46 -0.23
N VAL A 224 17.58 -26.73 -0.03
CA VAL A 224 18.56 -27.80 0.14
C VAL A 224 18.37 -28.78 -1.01
N HIS A 225 19.45 -29.09 -1.71
CA HIS A 225 19.46 -30.10 -2.77
C HIS A 225 20.25 -31.31 -2.33
N SER A 226 20.07 -32.42 -3.04
CA SER A 226 20.86 -33.63 -2.85
C SER A 226 21.51 -34.03 -4.17
N ASN A 227 22.83 -34.19 -4.17
CA ASN A 227 23.57 -34.70 -5.32
C ASN A 227 24.16 -36.07 -4.99
N ARG A 228 24.18 -36.96 -5.98
CA ARG A 228 24.84 -38.26 -5.91
C ARG A 228 26.19 -38.18 -6.62
N TYR A 229 27.23 -38.64 -5.94
CA TYR A 229 28.58 -38.76 -6.46
C TYR A 229 28.92 -40.25 -6.54
N GLU A 230 29.35 -40.70 -7.71
CA GLU A 230 29.56 -42.12 -8.01
C GLU A 230 31.04 -42.43 -8.18
N ASN A 231 31.39 -43.72 -8.04
CA ASN A 231 32.73 -44.25 -8.25
C ASN A 231 33.80 -43.57 -7.38
N LEU A 232 33.47 -43.27 -6.12
CA LEU A 232 34.42 -42.70 -5.17
C LEU A 232 35.26 -43.81 -4.53
N PRO A 233 36.60 -43.66 -4.46
CA PRO A 233 37.48 -44.62 -3.82
C PRO A 233 37.27 -44.65 -2.31
N ILE A 234 37.36 -45.85 -1.73
CA ILE A 234 37.25 -46.07 -0.29
C ILE A 234 38.63 -46.23 0.33
N HIS A 235 39.00 -45.34 1.24
CA HIS A 235 40.26 -45.41 1.97
C HIS A 235 40.12 -46.23 3.26
N VAL A 236 41.18 -46.96 3.62
CA VAL A 236 41.20 -47.72 4.87
C VAL A 236 42.06 -46.99 5.88
N LEU A 237 41.47 -46.64 7.02
CA LEU A 237 42.18 -46.04 8.13
C LEU A 237 42.71 -47.14 9.05
N VAL A 238 44.03 -47.24 9.15
CA VAL A 238 44.76 -48.22 9.98
C VAL A 238 45.53 -47.51 11.08
N ARG A 239 45.97 -48.25 12.10
CA ARG A 239 46.81 -47.67 13.17
C ARG A 239 48.13 -47.16 12.60
N THR A 240 48.60 -46.05 13.15
CA THR A 240 49.89 -45.46 12.76
C THR A 240 51.04 -46.45 13.01
N GLY A 241 51.84 -46.73 11.98
CA GLY A 241 52.97 -47.65 12.04
C GLY A 241 52.69 -49.08 11.58
N GLU A 242 51.42 -49.43 11.34
CA GLU A 242 51.05 -50.73 10.76
C GLU A 242 51.00 -50.67 9.23
N ARG A 243 51.56 -51.71 8.58
CA ARG A 243 51.43 -51.94 7.14
C ARG A 243 50.59 -53.18 6.93
N VAL A 244 49.27 -53.01 6.90
CA VAL A 244 48.35 -54.13 6.63
C VAL A 244 47.96 -54.11 5.16
N ARG A 245 48.00 -55.27 4.51
CA ARG A 245 47.43 -55.43 3.17
C ARG A 245 45.95 -55.68 3.33
N VAL A 246 45.15 -54.77 2.76
CA VAL A 246 43.70 -54.82 2.89
C VAL A 246 43.10 -55.03 1.51
N ASN A 247 42.19 -56.00 1.40
CA ASN A 247 41.36 -56.17 0.22
C ASN A 247 39.93 -55.70 0.54
N LEU A 248 39.42 -54.77 -0.26
CA LEU A 248 38.05 -54.26 -0.15
C LEU A 248 37.20 -54.83 -1.28
N ASP A 249 35.98 -55.24 -0.95
CA ASP A 249 34.99 -55.70 -1.93
C ASP A 249 33.60 -55.11 -1.59
N PRO A 250 33.09 -54.12 -2.35
CA PRO A 250 33.77 -53.35 -3.42
C PRO A 250 34.75 -52.29 -2.88
N ASP A 251 35.68 -51.84 -3.72
CA ASP A 251 36.64 -50.75 -3.44
C ASP A 251 36.12 -49.35 -3.83
N LEU A 252 35.01 -49.30 -4.56
CA LEU A 252 34.30 -48.08 -4.97
C LEU A 252 32.91 -48.01 -4.32
N ALA A 253 32.49 -46.80 -3.95
CA ALA A 253 31.14 -46.53 -3.47
C ALA A 253 30.57 -45.25 -4.07
N SER A 254 29.24 -45.14 -4.01
CA SER A 254 28.51 -43.92 -4.31
C SER A 254 28.02 -43.27 -3.02
N VAL A 255 27.93 -41.95 -3.01
CA VAL A 255 27.47 -41.18 -1.86
C VAL A 255 26.44 -40.15 -2.29
N THR A 256 25.40 -39.98 -1.48
CA THR A 256 24.41 -38.92 -1.67
C THR A 256 24.57 -37.89 -0.57
N VAL A 257 24.82 -36.64 -0.97
CA VAL A 257 25.11 -35.53 -0.06
C VAL A 257 24.02 -34.46 -0.20
N LYS A 258 23.53 -33.96 0.93
CA LYS A 258 22.57 -32.85 1.02
C LYS A 258 23.29 -31.56 1.38
N GLY A 259 22.92 -30.46 0.75
CA GLY A 259 23.48 -29.16 1.11
C GLY A 259 22.91 -28.00 0.30
N LYS A 260 23.52 -26.83 0.50
CA LYS A 260 23.17 -25.60 -0.23
C LYS A 260 23.51 -25.79 -1.71
N PRO A 261 22.64 -25.34 -2.66
CA PRO A 261 22.88 -25.47 -4.09
C PRO A 261 24.23 -24.90 -4.53
N LYS A 262 24.64 -23.77 -3.96
CA LYS A 262 25.92 -23.12 -4.26
C LYS A 262 27.12 -24.02 -3.89
N LEU A 263 27.08 -24.66 -2.73
CA LEU A 263 28.13 -25.58 -2.28
C LEU A 263 28.16 -26.86 -3.12
N LEU A 264 27.00 -27.42 -3.43
CA LEU A 264 26.90 -28.63 -4.27
C LEU A 264 27.38 -28.42 -5.70
N LYS A 265 27.19 -27.21 -6.26
CA LYS A 265 27.71 -26.83 -7.59
C LYS A 265 29.23 -26.72 -7.61
N SER A 266 29.86 -26.32 -6.51
CA SER A 266 31.32 -26.20 -6.39
C SER A 266 32.00 -27.46 -5.86
N LEU A 267 31.24 -28.42 -5.33
CA LEU A 267 31.77 -29.64 -4.73
C LEU A 267 32.28 -30.60 -5.81
N SER A 268 33.56 -30.96 -5.72
CA SER A 268 34.18 -31.96 -6.57
C SER A 268 34.21 -33.34 -5.88
N ALA A 269 34.48 -34.40 -6.65
CA ALA A 269 34.65 -35.74 -6.10
C ALA A 269 35.87 -35.85 -5.16
N GLU A 270 36.88 -34.99 -5.34
CA GLU A 270 38.13 -34.97 -4.57
C GLU A 270 37.92 -34.41 -3.16
N ASP A 271 36.92 -33.55 -2.98
CA ASP A 271 36.54 -32.98 -1.68
C ASP A 271 35.80 -33.99 -0.79
N ILE A 272 35.46 -35.16 -1.31
CA ILE A 272 34.70 -36.19 -0.62
C ILE A 272 35.62 -37.38 -0.33
N CYS A 273 35.98 -37.58 0.92
CA CYS A 273 36.79 -38.72 1.34
C CYS A 273 35.91 -39.80 1.98
N LEU A 274 35.76 -40.93 1.30
CA LEU A 274 35.13 -42.12 1.87
C LEU A 274 36.20 -42.94 2.58
N TYR A 275 35.89 -43.39 3.80
CA TYR A 275 36.82 -44.22 4.56
C TYR A 275 36.13 -45.26 5.42
N ILE A 276 36.89 -46.29 5.76
CA ILE A 276 36.53 -47.33 6.72
C ILE A 276 37.55 -47.31 7.84
N ASP A 277 37.07 -47.30 9.09
CA ASP A 277 37.94 -47.45 10.24
C ASP A 277 38.23 -48.93 10.50
N ALA A 278 39.47 -49.34 10.23
CA ALA A 278 39.99 -50.67 10.48
C ALA A 278 40.98 -50.70 11.66
N SER A 279 41.16 -49.59 12.38
CA SER A 279 42.11 -49.48 13.49
C SER A 279 41.79 -50.40 14.68
N GLY A 280 40.57 -50.93 14.77
CA GLY A 280 40.15 -51.86 15.82
C GLY A 280 40.19 -53.34 15.41
N LEU A 281 40.68 -53.68 14.22
CA LEU A 281 40.62 -55.04 13.69
C LEU A 281 41.96 -55.77 13.83
N ASP A 282 41.95 -56.95 14.45
CA ASP A 282 43.11 -57.83 14.57
C ASP A 282 43.13 -58.89 13.44
N GLN A 283 44.32 -59.34 13.01
CA GLN A 283 44.53 -60.32 11.92
C GLN A 283 43.94 -61.71 12.23
N PRO A 284 43.60 -62.54 11.21
CA PRO A 284 42.91 -62.22 9.97
C PRO A 284 41.41 -62.50 10.10
N ALA A 285 40.58 -61.47 9.90
CA ALA A 285 39.12 -61.57 10.01
C ALA A 285 38.42 -60.95 8.79
N VAL A 286 37.46 -61.69 8.22
CA VAL A 286 36.55 -61.18 7.19
C VAL A 286 35.38 -60.49 7.89
N THR A 287 35.33 -59.16 7.81
CA THR A 287 34.31 -58.36 8.51
C THR A 287 33.60 -57.42 7.53
N ARG A 288 32.38 -56.97 7.87
CA ARG A 288 31.66 -55.92 7.13
C ARG A 288 31.66 -54.63 7.92
N GLN A 289 32.36 -53.61 7.43
CA GLN A 289 32.44 -52.31 8.08
C GLN A 289 31.54 -51.26 7.39
N PRO A 290 30.97 -50.31 8.13
CA PRO A 290 30.23 -49.19 7.53
C PRO A 290 31.18 -48.24 6.80
N ILE A 291 30.73 -47.68 5.69
CA ILE A 291 31.44 -46.60 5.01
C ILE A 291 31.12 -45.29 5.72
N LEU A 292 32.15 -44.59 6.17
CA LEU A 292 32.08 -43.24 6.71
C LEU A 292 32.54 -42.24 5.63
N ALA A 293 32.04 -41.00 5.70
CA ALA A 293 32.42 -39.94 4.77
C ALA A 293 32.87 -38.70 5.53
N VAL A 294 34.01 -38.13 5.15
CA VAL A 294 34.39 -36.78 5.52
C VAL A 294 33.87 -35.85 4.43
N LEU A 295 33.06 -34.87 4.84
CA LEU A 295 32.45 -33.89 3.94
C LEU A 295 32.86 -32.48 4.35
N PRO A 296 32.98 -31.54 3.40
CA PRO A 296 33.16 -30.12 3.69
C PRO A 296 32.05 -29.54 4.57
N ASP A 297 32.37 -28.44 5.26
CA ASP A 297 31.42 -27.74 6.14
C ASP A 297 30.13 -27.35 5.42
N GLY A 298 28.99 -27.53 6.10
CA GLY A 298 27.67 -27.19 5.57
C GLY A 298 27.06 -28.22 4.63
N LEU A 299 27.69 -29.40 4.49
CA LEU A 299 27.14 -30.56 3.80
C LEU A 299 26.76 -31.66 4.80
N THR A 300 25.76 -32.46 4.44
CA THR A 300 25.29 -33.57 5.28
C THR A 300 25.21 -34.84 4.46
N LEU A 301 25.77 -35.92 4.98
CA LEU A 301 25.67 -37.24 4.39
C LEU A 301 24.23 -37.74 4.51
N ILE A 302 23.59 -38.10 3.39
CA ILE A 302 22.30 -38.79 3.40
C ILE A 302 22.51 -40.30 3.47
N GLN A 303 23.28 -40.84 2.52
CA GLN A 303 23.51 -42.27 2.40
C GLN A 303 24.76 -42.60 1.59
N THR A 304 25.27 -43.81 1.80
CA THR A 304 26.33 -44.45 1.01
C THR A 304 25.80 -45.74 0.40
N GLU A 305 26.18 -46.02 -0.84
CA GLU A 305 25.83 -47.24 -1.57
C GLU A 305 27.10 -47.90 -2.13
N PRO A 306 27.50 -49.09 -1.63
CA PRO A 306 26.86 -49.84 -0.53
C PRO A 306 27.07 -49.15 0.83
N SER A 307 26.17 -49.40 1.80
CA SER A 307 26.32 -48.83 3.15
C SER A 307 27.40 -49.52 3.99
N ARG A 308 27.77 -50.76 3.62
CA ARG A 308 28.82 -51.55 4.26
C ARG A 308 29.63 -52.30 3.23
N VAL A 309 30.94 -52.39 3.44
CA VAL A 309 31.91 -53.06 2.56
C VAL A 309 32.56 -54.22 3.29
N LYS A 310 32.85 -55.28 2.54
CA LYS A 310 33.59 -56.43 3.05
C LYS A 310 35.09 -56.08 3.06
N ILE A 311 35.72 -56.22 4.21
CA ILE A 311 37.15 -56.02 4.41
C ILE A 311 37.82 -57.37 4.72
N GLU A 312 38.88 -57.68 3.99
CA GLU A 312 39.74 -58.84 4.23
C GLU A 312 41.16 -58.36 4.53
N LEU A 313 41.62 -58.59 5.76
CA LEU A 313 42.99 -58.31 6.19
C LEU A 313 43.89 -59.47 5.79
N LYS A 314 44.98 -59.17 5.08
CA LYS A 314 46.03 -60.12 4.70
C LYS A 314 47.34 -59.76 5.41
N ASP A 315 48.11 -60.78 5.76
CA ASP A 315 49.46 -60.67 6.33
C ASP A 315 50.47 -60.02 5.35
#